data_AF-A0A973HMW5-F1
#
_entry.id   AF-A0A973HMW5-F1
#
_cell.length_a   1.000
_cell.length_b   1.000
_cell.length_c   1.000
_cell.angle_alpha   90.00
_cell.angle_beta   90.00
_cell.angle_gamma   90.00
#
_symmetry.space_group_name_H-M   'P 1'
#
loop_
_entity.id
_entity.type
_entity.pdbx_description
1 polymer ?
#
loop_
_entity_poly.entity_id
_entity_poly.type
_entity_poly.pdbx_seq_one_letter_code
_entity_poly.pdbx_strand_id
1 'polypeptide(L)'
;MTIINLRSKLPEWVKVCLRKIRDISYIGTARFCPLCNKSSNRFLRYGLFQRENARCPRCYTLERHRLVWLFLEEKTDFFKCKNKQMLHVAAEPCFEERFRSVIGDGYLTADLLRPSAMVKMDITDINYPDETFDIIYCSHVLEHVIEDIYCSHLRRS
;
A
#
# COMPACT_ATOMS: atom_id res chain seq x y z
N MET A 1 -31.49 -12.01 -16.51
CA MET A 1 -31.06 -13.15 -15.67
C MET A 1 -29.72 -12.82 -15.04
N THR A 2 -29.76 -12.31 -13.81
CA THR A 2 -28.57 -11.91 -13.05
C THR A 2 -27.79 -13.18 -12.72
N ILE A 3 -26.58 -13.35 -13.26
CA ILE A 3 -25.63 -14.34 -12.76
C ILE A 3 -25.32 -13.88 -11.33
N ILE A 4 -26.05 -14.45 -10.36
CA ILE A 4 -25.72 -14.31 -8.95
C ILE A 4 -24.28 -14.77 -8.84
N ASN A 5 -23.38 -13.86 -8.48
CA ASN A 5 -21.98 -14.15 -8.27
C ASN A 5 -21.88 -15.09 -7.06
N LEU A 6 -22.06 -16.38 -7.29
CA LEU A 6 -22.25 -17.41 -6.25
C LEU A 6 -21.09 -17.41 -5.24
N ARG A 7 -19.92 -16.91 -5.67
CA ARG A 7 -18.72 -16.71 -4.82
C ARG A 7 -18.90 -15.67 -3.73
N SER A 8 -19.70 -14.62 -3.92
CA SER A 8 -19.90 -13.60 -2.89
C SER A 8 -20.68 -14.12 -1.69
N LYS A 9 -21.59 -15.08 -1.93
CA LYS A 9 -22.43 -15.75 -0.91
C LYS A 9 -21.76 -16.92 -0.18
N LEU A 10 -20.53 -17.28 -0.54
CA LEU A 10 -19.83 -18.38 0.12
C LEU A 10 -19.39 -17.99 1.55
N PRO A 11 -19.45 -18.93 2.52
CA PRO A 11 -18.86 -18.74 3.83
C PRO A 11 -17.35 -18.42 3.76
N GLU A 12 -16.84 -17.65 4.72
CA GLU A 12 -15.45 -17.20 4.71
C GLU A 12 -14.46 -18.37 4.73
N TRP A 13 -14.75 -19.43 5.49
CA TRP A 13 -13.91 -20.64 5.52
C TRP A 13 -13.81 -21.33 4.15
N VAL A 14 -14.88 -21.31 3.34
CA VAL A 14 -14.88 -21.86 1.97
C VAL A 14 -13.99 -21.00 1.08
N LYS A 15 -14.12 -19.67 1.15
CA LYS A 15 -13.27 -18.73 0.40
C LYS A 15 -11.78 -18.93 0.74
N VAL A 16 -11.47 -19.14 2.03
CA VAL A 16 -10.11 -19.44 2.50
C VAL A 16 -9.60 -20.75 1.92
N CYS A 17 -10.39 -21.82 1.95
CA CYS A 17 -10.00 -23.11 1.36
C CYS A 17 -9.77 -23.01 -0.15
N LEU A 18 -10.68 -22.37 -0.89
CA LEU A 18 -10.54 -22.15 -2.33
C LEU A 18 -9.29 -21.32 -2.67
N ARG A 19 -8.99 -20.30 -1.85
CA ARG A 19 -7.76 -19.51 -1.98
C ARG A 19 -6.53 -20.39 -1.81
N LYS A 20 -6.48 -21.22 -0.76
CA LYS A 20 -5.35 -22.15 -0.51
C LYS A 20 -5.14 -23.15 -1.65
N ILE A 21 -6.22 -23.70 -2.22
CA ILE A 21 -6.13 -24.64 -3.35
C ILE A 21 -5.58 -23.93 -4.59
N ARG A 22 -6.14 -22.77 -4.95
CA ARG A 22 -5.66 -21.99 -6.10
C ARG A 22 -4.17 -21.65 -5.96
N ASP A 23 -3.78 -21.30 -4.75
CA ASP A 23 -2.42 -20.94 -4.37
C ASP A 23 -1.39 -22.07 -4.61
N ILE A 24 -1.81 -23.34 -4.68
CA ILE A 24 -0.94 -24.49 -5.02
C ILE A 24 -0.34 -24.32 -6.42
N SER A 25 -1.13 -23.82 -7.38
CA SER A 25 -0.66 -23.58 -8.76
C SER A 25 0.47 -22.54 -8.87
N TYR A 26 0.70 -21.77 -7.81
CA TYR A 26 1.73 -20.73 -7.74
C TYR A 26 2.95 -21.15 -6.91
N ILE A 27 3.04 -22.39 -6.45
CA ILE A 27 4.21 -22.88 -5.69
C ILE A 27 5.46 -22.87 -6.59
N GLY A 28 6.54 -22.26 -6.09
CA GLY A 28 7.85 -22.18 -6.73
C GLY A 28 8.69 -21.01 -6.21
N THR A 29 9.92 -20.86 -6.71
CA THR A 29 10.92 -19.91 -6.18
C THR A 29 11.31 -18.79 -7.14
N ALA A 30 10.81 -18.79 -8.38
CA ALA A 30 11.25 -17.87 -9.43
C ALA A 30 10.97 -16.39 -9.17
N ARG A 31 9.96 -16.06 -8.34
CA ARG A 31 9.57 -14.69 -8.00
C ARG A 31 9.38 -14.55 -6.50
N PHE A 32 10.05 -13.58 -5.89
CA PHE A 32 9.92 -13.27 -4.46
C PHE A 32 9.08 -12.00 -4.24
N CYS A 33 8.21 -12.02 -3.23
CA CYS A 33 7.42 -10.86 -2.82
C CYS A 33 7.87 -10.36 -1.44
N PRO A 34 8.50 -9.17 -1.36
CA PRO A 34 9.03 -8.66 -0.09
C PRO A 34 7.94 -8.24 0.91
N LEU A 35 6.71 -7.93 0.45
CA LEU A 35 5.63 -7.55 1.36
C LEU A 35 5.02 -8.71 2.16
N CYS A 36 5.15 -9.95 1.67
CA CYS A 36 4.59 -11.12 2.34
C CYS A 36 5.61 -12.24 2.58
N ASN A 37 6.88 -12.01 2.22
CA ASN A 37 8.00 -12.94 2.37
C ASN A 37 7.72 -14.33 1.79
N LYS A 38 7.01 -14.39 0.67
CA LYS A 38 6.68 -15.65 -0.02
C LYS A 38 7.17 -15.62 -1.45
N SER A 39 7.71 -16.76 -1.87
CA SER A 39 8.06 -17.00 -3.27
C SER A 39 6.92 -17.65 -4.05
N SER A 40 6.94 -17.46 -5.36
CA SER A 40 6.00 -18.09 -6.28
C SER A 40 6.70 -18.41 -7.61
N ASN A 41 6.19 -19.39 -8.35
CA ASN A 41 6.69 -19.70 -9.70
C ASN A 41 6.44 -18.55 -10.70
N ARG A 42 5.36 -17.78 -10.52
CA ARG A 42 4.99 -16.60 -11.31
C ARG A 42 4.09 -15.67 -10.52
N PHE A 43 3.97 -14.43 -10.97
CA PHE A 43 2.97 -13.47 -10.48
C PHE A 43 1.81 -13.31 -11.46
N LEU A 44 0.66 -12.89 -10.94
CA LEU A 44 -0.57 -12.69 -11.70
C LEU A 44 -0.44 -11.48 -12.63
N ARG A 45 -1.13 -11.54 -13.78
CA ARG A 45 -1.33 -10.37 -14.63
C ARG A 45 -2.30 -9.38 -13.96
N TYR A 46 -2.10 -8.08 -14.17
CA TYR A 46 -2.98 -7.04 -13.63
C TYR A 46 -2.93 -5.73 -14.42
N GLY A 47 -4.03 -4.97 -14.37
CA GLY A 47 -4.19 -3.68 -15.04
C GLY A 47 -5.24 -3.72 -16.16
N LEU A 48 -5.67 -2.53 -16.62
CA LEU A 48 -6.50 -2.39 -17.82
C LEU A 48 -5.76 -2.96 -19.04
N PHE A 49 -4.51 -2.51 -19.20
CA PHE A 49 -3.51 -3.18 -20.03
C PHE A 49 -2.82 -4.24 -19.17
N GLN A 50 -3.01 -5.51 -19.52
CA GLN A 50 -2.56 -6.65 -18.73
C GLN A 50 -1.03 -6.71 -18.72
N ARG A 51 -0.44 -6.29 -17.60
CA ARG A 51 1.02 -6.38 -17.39
C ARG A 51 1.34 -7.71 -16.73
N GLU A 52 2.33 -8.40 -17.27
CA GLU A 52 2.79 -9.66 -16.71
C GLU A 52 3.52 -9.46 -15.37
N ASN A 53 3.46 -10.48 -14.51
CA ASN A 53 4.10 -10.49 -13.19
C ASN A 53 3.77 -9.29 -12.28
N ALA A 54 2.59 -8.69 -12.47
CA ALA A 54 2.22 -7.45 -11.82
C ALA A 54 1.77 -7.67 -10.36
N ARG A 55 0.98 -8.70 -10.11
CA ARG A 55 0.29 -8.90 -8.82
C ARG A 55 0.73 -10.18 -8.12
N CYS A 56 1.07 -10.06 -6.83
CA CYS A 56 1.41 -11.23 -6.01
C CYS A 56 0.18 -12.16 -5.86
N PRO A 57 0.29 -13.47 -6.10
CA PRO A 57 -0.84 -14.40 -5.95
C PRO A 57 -1.26 -14.61 -4.49
N ARG A 58 -0.39 -14.26 -3.52
CA ARG A 58 -0.59 -14.48 -2.09
C ARG A 58 -1.21 -13.29 -1.38
N CYS A 59 -0.57 -12.13 -1.45
CA CYS A 59 -1.01 -10.91 -0.77
C CYS A 59 -1.63 -9.87 -1.71
N TYR A 60 -1.72 -10.16 -3.01
CA TYR A 60 -2.36 -9.31 -4.02
C TYR A 60 -1.76 -7.91 -4.21
N THR A 61 -0.59 -7.65 -3.62
CA THR A 61 0.17 -6.41 -3.80
C THR A 61 0.73 -6.33 -5.21
N LEU A 62 0.89 -5.10 -5.69
CA LEU A 62 1.35 -4.80 -7.05
C LEU A 62 2.86 -4.55 -7.10
N GLU A 63 3.44 -4.50 -8.30
CA GLU A 63 4.85 -4.17 -8.50
C GLU A 63 5.25 -2.84 -7.85
N ARG A 64 4.43 -1.79 -7.96
CA ARG A 64 4.71 -0.50 -7.32
C ARG A 64 4.81 -0.59 -5.79
N HIS A 65 3.95 -1.40 -5.16
CA HIS A 65 4.00 -1.58 -3.71
C HIS A 65 5.29 -2.32 -3.31
N ARG A 66 5.69 -3.31 -4.10
CA ARG A 66 6.96 -4.04 -3.90
C ARG A 66 8.17 -3.12 -4.06
N LEU A 67 8.14 -2.24 -5.05
CA LEU A 67 9.19 -1.25 -5.28
C LEU A 67 9.31 -0.28 -4.10
N VAL A 68 8.19 0.30 -3.65
CA VAL A 68 8.17 1.20 -2.49
C VAL A 68 8.70 0.49 -1.25
N TRP A 69 8.26 -0.75 -0.99
CA TRP A 69 8.72 -1.51 0.16
C TRP A 69 10.25 -1.73 0.15
N LEU A 70 10.81 -2.15 -0.99
CA LEU A 70 12.25 -2.32 -1.16
C LEU A 70 13.00 -1.00 -1.03
N PHE A 71 12.45 0.10 -1.54
CA PHE A 71 13.05 1.43 -1.37
C PHE A 71 13.12 1.83 0.10
N LEU A 72 12.03 1.66 0.86
CA LEU A 72 12.03 1.93 2.30
C LEU A 72 13.03 1.06 3.04
N GLU A 73 13.16 -0.21 2.66
CA GLU A 73 14.06 -1.18 3.29
C GLU A 73 15.54 -0.91 2.98
N GLU A 74 15.87 -0.63 1.73
CA GLU A 74 17.26 -0.55 1.27
C GLU A 74 17.83 0.87 1.27
N LYS A 75 16.99 1.90 1.11
CA LYS A 75 17.42 3.28 0.88
C LYS A 75 17.09 4.25 2.00
N THR A 76 16.37 3.80 3.03
CA THR A 76 15.97 4.65 4.15
C THR A 76 16.24 3.96 5.49
N ASP A 77 16.08 4.70 6.58
CA ASP A 77 16.12 4.20 7.95
C ASP A 77 14.72 3.85 8.49
N PHE A 78 13.70 3.79 7.63
CA PHE A 78 12.28 3.61 7.98
C PHE A 78 12.03 2.47 8.97
N PHE A 79 12.67 1.31 8.77
CA PHE A 79 12.50 0.14 9.62
C PHE A 79 13.51 0.05 10.80
N LYS A 80 14.47 0.97 10.87
CA LYS A 80 15.56 0.94 11.86
C LYS A 80 15.30 1.85 13.05
N CYS A 81 14.63 2.98 12.81
CA CYS A 81 14.37 4.00 13.82
C CYS A 81 12.94 3.87 14.35
N LYS A 82 12.79 3.89 15.69
CA LYS A 82 11.49 3.85 16.37
C LYS A 82 10.97 5.26 16.64
N ASN A 83 9.68 5.37 16.95
CA ASN A 83 9.01 6.59 17.42
C ASN A 83 8.95 7.74 16.41
N LYS A 84 9.00 7.45 15.11
CA LYS A 84 8.79 8.47 14.06
C LYS A 84 7.32 8.90 14.00
N GLN A 85 7.09 10.14 13.60
CA GLN A 85 5.79 10.64 13.19
C GLN A 85 5.63 10.49 11.67
N MET A 86 4.59 9.78 11.25
CA MET A 86 4.32 9.51 9.85
C MET A 86 2.92 9.98 9.44
N LEU A 87 2.86 10.83 8.43
CA LEU A 87 1.63 11.16 7.70
C LEU A 87 1.53 10.31 6.43
N HIS A 88 0.49 9.49 6.33
CA HIS A 88 0.17 8.71 5.13
C HIS A 88 -1.10 9.24 4.46
N VAL A 89 -0.91 10.01 3.39
CA VAL A 89 -2.02 10.60 2.63
C VAL A 89 -2.51 9.64 1.56
N ALA A 90 -3.84 9.52 1.42
CA ALA A 90 -4.52 8.58 0.54
C ALA A 90 -4.07 7.13 0.77
N ALA A 91 -4.06 6.73 2.05
CA ALA A 91 -3.36 5.54 2.49
C ALA A 91 -3.76 4.26 1.73
N GLU A 92 -2.79 3.55 1.11
CA GLU A 92 -3.10 2.27 0.49
C GLU A 92 -3.34 1.17 1.54
N PRO A 93 -4.44 0.39 1.44
CA PRO A 93 -4.79 -0.62 2.44
C PRO A 93 -3.70 -1.68 2.66
N CYS A 94 -2.88 -1.97 1.65
CA CYS A 94 -1.80 -2.94 1.79
C CYS A 94 -0.64 -2.43 2.65
N PHE A 95 -0.51 -1.12 2.85
CA PHE A 95 0.54 -0.54 3.67
C PHE A 95 0.06 -0.14 5.06
N GLU A 96 -1.22 0.18 5.24
CA GLU A 96 -1.75 0.63 6.54
C GLU A 96 -1.35 -0.25 7.72
N GLU A 97 -1.62 -1.55 7.64
CA GLU A 97 -1.29 -2.48 8.73
C GLU A 97 0.23 -2.62 8.92
N ARG A 98 0.99 -2.61 7.82
CA ARG A 98 2.45 -2.75 7.86
C ARG A 98 3.11 -1.53 8.47
N PHE A 99 2.74 -0.33 8.03
CA PHE A 99 3.26 0.92 8.57
C PHE A 99 2.82 1.12 10.01
N ARG A 100 1.56 0.82 10.35
CA ARG A 100 1.10 0.84 11.75
C ARG A 100 1.93 -0.08 12.64
N SER A 101 2.30 -1.27 12.15
CA SER A 101 3.14 -2.21 12.92
C SER A 101 4.58 -1.74 13.15
N VAL A 102 5.09 -0.84 12.30
CA VAL A 102 6.47 -0.32 12.36
C VAL A 102 6.53 0.99 13.14
N ILE A 103 5.58 1.90 12.85
CA ILE A 103 5.54 3.27 13.38
C ILE A 103 4.79 3.33 14.72
N GLY A 104 3.77 2.50 14.92
CA GLY A 104 2.95 2.51 16.13
C GLY A 104 2.05 3.74 16.22
N ASP A 105 2.05 4.40 17.38
CA ASP A 105 1.15 5.52 17.69
C ASP A 105 1.43 6.79 16.88
N GLY A 106 2.63 6.93 16.32
CA GLY A 106 2.99 8.04 15.43
C GLY A 106 2.43 7.91 14.00
N TYR A 107 1.60 6.90 13.72
CA TYR A 107 1.06 6.65 12.39
C TYR A 107 -0.31 7.31 12.18
N LEU A 108 -0.35 8.31 11.31
CA LEU A 108 -1.55 9.05 10.96
C LEU A 108 -1.95 8.84 9.50
N THR A 109 -3.20 8.46 9.24
CA THR A 109 -3.74 8.40 7.87
C THR A 109 -4.64 9.61 7.59
N ALA A 110 -4.46 10.19 6.42
CA ALA A 110 -5.18 11.37 5.96
C ALA A 110 -5.78 11.14 4.56
N ASP A 111 -6.98 11.64 4.32
CA ASP A 111 -7.60 11.59 2.99
C ASP A 111 -8.67 12.68 2.85
N LEU A 112 -8.88 13.20 1.64
CA LEU A 112 -9.88 14.23 1.38
C LEU A 112 -11.31 13.67 1.42
N LEU A 113 -11.50 12.42 0.98
CA LEU A 113 -12.82 11.84 0.70
C LEU A 113 -13.05 10.50 1.39
N ARG A 114 -12.00 9.76 1.74
CA ARG A 114 -12.12 8.41 2.32
C ARG A 114 -12.56 8.47 3.79
N PRO A 115 -13.77 7.97 4.14
CA PRO A 115 -14.27 8.07 5.52
C PRO A 115 -13.50 7.21 6.53
N SER A 116 -12.73 6.23 6.06
CA SER A 116 -11.93 5.37 6.93
C SER A 116 -10.52 5.93 7.22
N ALA A 117 -10.17 7.09 6.68
CA ALA A 117 -8.95 7.79 7.10
C ALA A 117 -9.14 8.35 8.52
N MET A 118 -8.04 8.47 9.27
CA MET A 118 -8.10 8.99 10.64
C MET A 118 -8.42 10.48 10.68
N VAL A 119 -7.97 11.22 9.66
CA VAL A 119 -8.24 12.66 9.51
C VAL A 119 -8.72 12.94 8.09
N LYS A 120 -9.75 13.77 7.97
CA LYS A 120 -10.15 14.36 6.69
C LYS A 120 -9.26 15.56 6.42
N MET A 121 -8.47 15.51 5.35
CA MET A 121 -7.44 16.52 5.08
C MET A 121 -7.22 16.70 3.58
N ASP A 122 -7.05 17.96 3.17
CA ASP A 122 -6.50 18.33 1.87
C ASP A 122 -4.98 18.39 1.97
N ILE A 123 -4.26 17.76 1.04
CA ILE A 123 -2.80 17.73 1.04
C ILE A 123 -2.21 19.10 0.70
N THR A 124 -2.96 19.99 0.04
CA THR A 124 -2.49 21.36 -0.24
C THR A 124 -2.67 22.29 0.95
N ASP A 125 -3.38 21.86 1.99
CA ASP A 125 -3.68 22.63 3.20
C ASP A 125 -3.51 21.76 4.46
N ILE A 126 -2.26 21.39 4.72
CA ILE A 126 -1.88 20.57 5.89
C ILE A 126 -1.83 21.47 7.13
N ASN A 127 -2.89 21.43 7.93
CA ASN A 127 -3.04 22.21 9.16
C ASN A 127 -2.33 21.56 10.37
N TYR A 128 -1.03 21.28 10.23
CA TYR A 128 -0.15 20.85 11.32
C TYR A 128 1.03 21.81 11.48
N PRO A 129 1.59 21.96 12.69
CA PRO A 129 2.82 22.73 12.88
C PRO A 129 3.97 22.22 12.00
N ASP A 130 4.88 23.11 11.65
CA ASP A 130 6.12 22.72 10.96
C ASP A 130 6.86 21.64 11.76
N GLU A 131 7.59 20.76 11.04
CA GLU A 131 8.38 19.67 11.62
C GLU A 131 7.57 18.65 12.45
N THR A 132 6.24 18.60 12.30
CA THR A 132 5.39 17.60 12.99
C THR A 132 5.68 16.17 12.54
N PHE A 133 5.99 15.95 11.25
CA PHE A 133 6.16 14.62 10.68
C PHE A 133 7.58 14.39 10.19
N ASP A 134 8.20 13.29 10.63
CA ASP A 134 9.49 12.82 10.10
C ASP A 134 9.33 12.19 8.71
N ILE A 135 8.15 11.64 8.43
CA ILE A 135 7.85 10.92 7.19
C ILE A 135 6.50 11.37 6.66
N ILE A 136 6.48 11.85 5.42
CA ILE A 136 5.25 12.07 4.66
C ILE A 136 5.27 11.09 3.48
N TYR A 137 4.31 10.18 3.43
CA TYR A 137 4.12 9.27 2.30
C TYR A 137 2.79 9.57 1.64
N CYS A 138 2.83 9.86 0.34
CA CYS A 138 1.66 10.05 -0.50
C CYS A 138 1.95 9.44 -1.89
N SER A 139 0.98 8.74 -2.45
CA SER A 139 1.14 7.94 -3.66
C SER A 139 -0.14 8.08 -4.49
N HIS A 140 -0.02 8.40 -5.79
CA HIS A 140 -1.13 8.74 -6.70
C HIS A 140 -1.91 10.02 -6.33
N VAL A 141 -1.38 10.87 -5.45
CA VAL A 141 -2.05 12.12 -5.01
C VAL A 141 -1.55 13.33 -5.80
N LEU A 142 -0.23 13.46 -5.99
CA LEU A 142 0.37 14.63 -6.62
C LEU A 142 0.01 14.79 -8.11
N GLU A 143 -0.35 13.70 -8.78
CA GLU A 143 -0.83 13.72 -10.16
C GLU A 143 -2.20 14.41 -10.34
N HIS A 144 -2.91 14.66 -9.24
CA HIS A 144 -4.20 15.36 -9.22
C HIS A 144 -4.12 16.78 -8.65
N VAL A 145 -2.94 17.22 -8.17
CA VAL A 145 -2.73 18.59 -7.70
C VAL A 145 -2.36 19.46 -8.91
N ILE A 146 -3.29 20.32 -9.32
CA ILE A 146 -3.18 21.13 -10.54
C ILE A 146 -2.08 22.22 -10.42
N GLU A 147 -1.64 22.55 -9.20
CA GLU A 147 -0.58 23.53 -8.92
C GLU A 147 0.60 22.91 -8.15
N ASP A 148 1.47 22.17 -8.85
CA ASP A 148 2.67 21.52 -8.30
C ASP A 148 3.81 22.50 -7.91
N ILE A 149 3.49 23.80 -7.74
CA ILE A 149 4.48 24.85 -7.44
C ILE A 149 4.86 24.83 -5.95
N TYR A 150 3.95 24.43 -5.05
CA TYR A 150 4.17 24.41 -3.61
C TYR A 150 5.02 23.23 -3.11
N CYS A 151 5.08 22.12 -3.84
CA CYS A 151 5.84 20.93 -3.41
C CYS A 151 7.37 21.10 -3.50
N SER A 152 7.85 22.25 -4.01
CA SER A 152 9.26 22.60 -4.10
C SER A 152 9.91 22.97 -2.75
N HIS A 153 9.12 23.33 -1.73
CA HIS A 153 9.66 23.71 -0.41
C HIS A 153 9.98 22.52 0.52
N LEU A 154 9.36 21.35 0.32
CA LEU A 154 9.65 20.13 1.08
C LEU A 154 10.98 19.43 0.69
N ARG A 155 11.76 20.02 -0.24
CA ARG A 155 13.06 19.49 -0.69
C ARG A 155 14.27 20.21 -0.13
N ARG A 156 14.11 21.22 0.72
CA ARG A 156 15.22 21.94 1.34
C ARG A 156 14.91 22.36 2.77
N SER A 157 15.13 21.42 3.68
CA SER A 157 15.45 21.65 5.10
C SER A 157 16.09 20.38 5.63
#